data_AF-A0A895YBW8-F1
#
_entry.id   AF-A0A895YBW8-F1
#
_cell.length_a   1.000
_cell.length_b   1.000
_cell.length_c   1.000
_cell.angle_alpha   90.00
_cell.angle_beta   90.00
_cell.angle_gamma   90.00
#
_symmetry.space_group_name_H-M   'P 1'
#
loop_
_entity.id
_entity.type
_entity.pdbx_description
1 polymer ?
#
loop_
_entity_poly.entity_id
_entity_poly.type
_entity_poly.pdbx_seq_one_letter_code
_entity_poly.pdbx_strand_id
1 'polypeptide(L)'
;MLVVRGAWPAIFAGVVGTLGVALVFGRWRGRWWTETATLWLRYRRNRAGEPATAHAATAGPAAIPGPADPDSGTDPRLAALGALVSDLAVESVPGTDAWPRWGMGSDGAGWFAVLEVDTTDAGVHPPLPLWALAEIATEAEQPGAVIQIVTHTSNQGGDVTRTLWVVVRLDSVAVADSVVDGAAQQPDVPAVLAELSRRVTRVLRRRRLRARAVDRDGLLAALLRSCALTPDGPAGFERWRWWSSGRLAHRSFWLRSWPTPEAGTTILAYLSDLPAAGRRPGAEPPDPAATTEVNVALTLEPRDGDGVDLRALVRLAATPERLATLSDRAEALAEQLGAGLFPLDGEQALAVYGSAPTGGGAR
;
A
#
# COMPACT_ATOMS: atom_id res chain seq x y z
N MET A 1 -65.09 21.72 -4.79
CA MET A 1 -64.43 20.56 -4.13
C MET A 1 -63.67 19.78 -5.21
N LEU A 2 -62.40 19.45 -4.96
CA LEU A 2 -61.56 18.46 -5.66
C LEU A 2 -61.00 18.77 -7.08
N VAL A 3 -59.87 19.50 -7.13
CA VAL A 3 -58.90 19.42 -8.26
C VAL A 3 -57.46 19.22 -7.74
N VAL A 4 -57.27 18.55 -6.60
CA VAL A 4 -55.92 18.30 -6.01
C VAL A 4 -55.58 16.81 -5.90
N ARG A 5 -56.43 15.91 -6.43
CA ARG A 5 -56.21 14.45 -6.30
C ARG A 5 -55.35 13.80 -7.40
N GLY A 6 -54.99 14.53 -8.47
CA GLY A 6 -54.31 13.94 -9.64
C GLY A 6 -52.81 14.19 -9.78
N ALA A 7 -52.23 15.14 -9.03
CA ALA A 7 -50.83 15.55 -9.23
C ALA A 7 -49.83 14.73 -8.38
N TRP A 8 -50.29 14.06 -7.33
CA TRP A 8 -49.45 13.28 -6.42
C TRP A 8 -48.61 12.17 -7.09
N PRO A 9 -49.13 11.40 -8.07
CA PRO A 9 -48.33 10.38 -8.75
C PRO A 9 -47.22 11.00 -9.59
N ALA A 10 -47.47 12.15 -10.23
CA ALA A 10 -46.48 12.86 -11.04
C ALA A 10 -45.39 13.51 -10.18
N ILE A 11 -45.76 14.10 -9.04
CA ILE A 11 -44.81 14.65 -8.07
C ILE A 11 -43.97 13.51 -7.48
N PHE A 12 -44.58 12.39 -7.11
CA PHE A 12 -43.86 11.23 -6.58
C PHE A 12 -42.90 10.64 -7.62
N ALA A 13 -43.35 10.44 -8.86
CA ALA A 13 -42.50 9.96 -9.95
C ALA A 13 -41.35 10.93 -10.26
N GLY A 14 -41.61 12.25 -10.23
CA GLY A 14 -40.58 13.28 -10.41
C GLY A 14 -39.55 13.29 -9.29
N VAL A 15 -39.98 13.20 -8.02
CA VAL A 15 -39.10 13.13 -6.86
C VAL A 15 -38.28 11.85 -6.86
N VAL A 16 -38.89 10.69 -7.12
CA VAL A 16 -38.21 9.40 -7.20
C VAL A 16 -37.24 9.36 -8.39
N GLY A 17 -37.61 9.91 -9.55
CA GLY A 17 -36.73 10.01 -10.70
C GLY A 17 -35.52 10.91 -10.44
N THR A 18 -35.75 12.07 -9.80
CA THR A 18 -34.67 13.00 -9.43
C THR A 18 -33.76 12.40 -8.35
N LEU A 19 -34.33 11.73 -7.34
CA LEU A 19 -33.58 10.98 -6.34
C LEU A 19 -32.78 9.84 -6.99
N GLY A 20 -33.36 9.12 -7.94
CA GLY A 20 -32.69 8.05 -8.67
C GLY A 20 -31.50 8.57 -9.48
N VAL A 21 -31.68 9.68 -10.21
CA VAL A 21 -30.57 10.36 -10.92
C VAL A 21 -29.53 10.89 -9.94
N ALA A 22 -29.93 11.50 -8.83
CA ALA A 22 -29.01 11.96 -7.79
C ALA A 22 -28.30 10.81 -7.05
N LEU A 23 -28.88 9.60 -7.00
CA LEU A 23 -28.26 8.39 -6.44
C LEU A 23 -27.28 7.75 -7.42
N VAL A 24 -27.60 7.77 -8.73
CA VAL A 24 -26.76 7.17 -9.78
C VAL A 24 -25.60 8.10 -10.16
N PHE A 25 -25.87 9.39 -10.29
CA PHE A 25 -24.90 10.42 -10.69
C PHE A 25 -24.45 11.32 -9.53
N GLY A 26 -24.92 11.04 -8.32
CA GLY A 26 -24.44 11.69 -7.11
C GLY A 26 -22.95 11.47 -6.94
N ARG A 27 -22.19 12.56 -6.99
CA ARG A 27 -20.76 12.56 -6.72
C ARG A 27 -20.57 13.08 -5.30
N TRP A 28 -20.15 12.21 -4.39
CA TRP A 28 -19.87 12.61 -3.01
C TRP A 28 -18.38 12.41 -2.72
N ARG A 29 -17.71 13.48 -2.27
CA ARG A 29 -16.25 13.53 -2.02
C ARG A 29 -15.36 13.09 -3.19
N GLY A 30 -15.87 13.03 -4.42
CA GLY A 30 -15.10 12.62 -5.60
C GLY A 30 -15.17 11.13 -5.94
N ARG A 31 -16.02 10.36 -5.26
CA ARG A 31 -16.46 9.02 -5.69
C ARG A 31 -17.88 9.08 -6.24
N TRP A 32 -18.20 8.14 -7.12
CA TRP A 32 -19.58 7.89 -7.51
C TRP A 32 -20.28 7.13 -6.37
N TRP A 33 -21.57 7.42 -6.16
CA TRP A 33 -22.38 6.70 -5.18
C TRP A 33 -22.45 5.20 -5.48
N THR A 34 -22.41 4.81 -6.76
CA THR A 34 -22.36 3.41 -7.19
C THR A 34 -21.11 2.69 -6.72
N GLU A 35 -19.92 3.28 -6.91
CA GLU A 35 -18.64 2.74 -6.40
C GLU A 35 -18.68 2.58 -4.87
N THR A 36 -19.19 3.60 -4.18
CA THR A 36 -19.33 3.60 -2.72
C THR A 36 -20.29 2.51 -2.26
N ALA A 37 -21.41 2.33 -2.96
CA ALA A 37 -22.39 1.28 -2.68
C ALA A 37 -21.82 -0.12 -2.93
N THR A 38 -21.05 -0.34 -4.01
CA THR A 38 -20.37 -1.63 -4.26
C THR A 38 -19.36 -1.97 -3.18
N LEU A 39 -18.57 -0.99 -2.73
CA LEU A 39 -17.63 -1.20 -1.62
C LEU A 39 -18.34 -1.46 -0.31
N TRP A 40 -19.41 -0.73 -0.03
CA TRP A 40 -20.24 -0.97 1.15
C TRP A 40 -20.92 -2.34 1.11
N LEU A 41 -21.38 -2.79 -0.05
CA LEU A 41 -21.93 -4.13 -0.27
C LEU A 41 -20.87 -5.21 -0.05
N ARG A 42 -19.65 -5.04 -0.57
CA ARG A 42 -18.52 -5.96 -0.32
C ARG A 42 -18.17 -6.02 1.15
N TYR A 43 -18.02 -4.86 1.78
CA TYR A 43 -17.78 -4.72 3.21
C TYR A 43 -18.86 -5.44 4.04
N ARG A 44 -20.13 -5.23 3.72
CA ARG A 44 -21.26 -5.85 4.43
C ARG A 44 -21.33 -7.35 4.20
N ARG A 45 -20.99 -7.85 3.00
CA ARG A 45 -20.91 -9.29 2.71
C ARG A 45 -19.81 -9.97 3.52
N ASN A 46 -18.62 -9.35 3.57
CA ASN A 46 -17.50 -9.85 4.36
C ASN A 46 -17.83 -9.85 5.87
N ARG A 47 -18.63 -8.89 6.35
CA ARG A 47 -19.10 -8.83 7.74
C ARG A 47 -20.27 -9.77 8.05
N ALA A 48 -21.15 -10.05 7.08
CA ALA A 48 -22.26 -10.98 7.26
C ALA A 48 -21.81 -12.45 7.32
N GLY A 49 -20.58 -12.73 6.90
CA GLY A 49 -19.89 -14.03 7.09
C GLY A 49 -19.20 -14.18 8.44
N GLU A 50 -19.33 -13.21 9.36
CA GLU A 50 -18.75 -13.24 10.70
C GLU A 50 -19.87 -13.59 11.71
N PRO A 51 -20.19 -14.89 11.95
CA PRO A 51 -21.05 -15.25 13.05
C PRO A 51 -20.33 -14.93 14.36
N ALA A 52 -21.04 -14.22 15.22
CA ALA A 52 -20.63 -13.94 16.59
C ALA A 52 -20.38 -15.23 17.36
N THR A 53 -19.14 -15.71 17.41
CA THR A 53 -18.62 -16.54 18.51
C THR A 53 -17.09 -16.59 18.44
N ALA A 54 -16.45 -16.01 19.45
CA ALA A 54 -15.26 -16.61 20.01
C ALA A 54 -15.63 -18.02 20.53
N HIS A 55 -15.38 -19.08 19.75
CA HIS A 55 -15.12 -20.40 20.31
C HIS A 55 -14.53 -21.38 19.29
N ALA A 56 -13.55 -22.13 19.79
CA ALA A 56 -13.12 -23.46 19.36
C ALA A 56 -12.41 -23.59 18.00
N ALA A 57 -11.12 -23.90 18.10
CA ALA A 57 -10.47 -24.85 17.23
C ALA A 57 -11.45 -25.96 16.78
N THR A 58 -11.63 -26.12 15.47
CA THR A 58 -12.08 -27.38 14.91
C THR A 58 -11.40 -27.57 13.57
N ALA A 59 -10.55 -28.59 13.54
CA ALA A 59 -9.86 -29.09 12.38
C ALA A 59 -10.84 -29.42 11.24
N GLY A 60 -10.45 -29.04 10.01
CA GLY A 60 -11.03 -29.58 8.79
C GLY A 60 -10.57 -31.03 8.54
N PRO A 61 -11.25 -31.77 7.64
CA PRO A 61 -11.14 -33.22 7.53
C PRO A 61 -9.76 -33.66 7.04
N ALA A 62 -9.27 -34.76 7.61
CA ALA A 62 -7.97 -35.36 7.35
C ALA A 62 -7.70 -35.58 5.84
N ALA A 63 -6.74 -34.82 5.31
CA ALA A 63 -6.01 -35.21 4.11
C ALA A 63 -5.12 -36.41 4.46
N ILE A 64 -5.03 -37.34 3.51
CA ILE A 64 -4.27 -38.58 3.59
C ILE A 64 -2.81 -38.26 3.99
N PRO A 65 -2.23 -38.91 5.01
CA PRO A 65 -0.86 -38.62 5.44
C PRO A 65 0.13 -39.11 4.38
N GLY A 66 0.70 -38.18 3.62
CA GLY A 66 2.01 -38.36 3.00
C GLY A 66 3.11 -38.26 4.06
N PRO A 67 4.33 -38.77 3.80
CA PRO A 67 5.43 -38.66 4.76
C PRO A 67 5.67 -37.19 5.09
N ALA A 68 5.51 -36.86 6.38
CA ALA A 68 5.65 -35.50 6.90
C ALA A 68 7.12 -35.06 6.80
N ASP A 69 7.35 -33.98 6.05
CA ASP A 69 8.61 -33.25 6.03
C ASP A 69 8.69 -32.43 7.34
N PRO A 70 9.69 -32.64 8.23
CA PRO A 70 9.75 -32.00 9.54
C PRO A 70 9.87 -30.46 9.52
N ASP A 71 10.04 -29.84 8.35
CA ASP A 71 10.07 -28.38 8.13
C ASP A 71 8.74 -27.79 7.59
N SER A 72 7.66 -28.56 7.50
CA SER A 72 6.36 -28.11 6.95
C SER A 72 5.55 -27.20 7.89
N GLY A 73 6.20 -26.44 8.78
CA GLY A 73 5.56 -25.39 9.55
C GLY A 73 5.30 -24.19 8.65
N THR A 74 4.03 -23.82 8.44
CA THR A 74 3.70 -22.56 7.76
C THR A 74 4.37 -21.41 8.50
N ASP A 75 5.28 -20.67 7.84
CA ASP A 75 6.00 -19.54 8.45
C ASP A 75 4.98 -18.57 9.08
N PRO A 76 5.01 -18.31 10.40
CA PRO A 76 4.01 -17.48 11.07
C PRO A 76 4.02 -16.04 10.53
N ARG A 77 5.13 -15.58 9.97
CA ARG A 77 5.24 -14.28 9.30
C ARG A 77 4.37 -14.23 8.04
N LEU A 78 4.38 -15.30 7.25
CA LEU A 78 3.53 -15.44 6.06
C LEU A 78 2.06 -15.58 6.47
N ALA A 79 1.75 -16.33 7.53
CA ALA A 79 0.39 -16.47 8.04
C ALA A 79 -0.21 -15.10 8.46
N ALA A 80 0.56 -14.26 9.16
CA ALA A 80 0.12 -12.92 9.54
C ALA A 80 -0.12 -12.01 8.32
N LEU A 81 0.74 -12.07 7.30
CA LEU A 81 0.56 -11.33 6.05
C LEU A 81 -0.59 -11.87 5.19
N GLY A 82 -0.88 -13.17 5.30
CA GLY A 82 -1.99 -13.86 4.63
C GLY A 82 -3.37 -13.28 4.95
N ALA A 83 -3.52 -12.60 6.09
CA ALA A 83 -4.74 -11.89 6.45
C ALA A 83 -5.00 -10.65 5.57
N LEU A 84 -3.95 -10.07 4.96
CA LEU A 84 -4.06 -8.96 4.02
C LEU A 84 -4.12 -9.45 2.56
N VAL A 85 -3.33 -10.48 2.24
CA VAL A 85 -3.21 -11.04 0.89
C VAL A 85 -2.96 -12.54 0.97
N SER A 86 -3.94 -13.34 0.54
CA SER A 86 -3.89 -14.81 0.65
C SER A 86 -2.82 -15.43 -0.24
N ASP A 87 -2.51 -14.80 -1.36
CA ASP A 87 -1.69 -15.38 -2.42
C ASP A 87 -0.22 -14.98 -2.28
N LEU A 88 0.17 -14.40 -1.13
CA LEU A 88 1.53 -13.97 -0.87
C LEU A 88 2.46 -15.16 -0.64
N ALA A 89 3.44 -15.32 -1.51
CA ALA A 89 4.59 -16.18 -1.31
C ALA A 89 5.88 -15.36 -1.27
N VAL A 90 6.87 -15.84 -0.52
CA VAL A 90 8.20 -15.24 -0.46
C VAL A 90 9.27 -16.32 -0.55
N GLU A 91 10.08 -16.21 -1.59
CA GLU A 91 11.10 -17.17 -1.96
C GLU A 91 12.50 -16.56 -1.88
N SER A 92 13.52 -17.41 -1.68
CA SER A 92 14.91 -16.99 -1.77
C SER A 92 15.46 -17.39 -3.12
N VAL A 93 15.86 -16.38 -3.90
CA VAL A 93 16.39 -16.56 -5.24
C VAL A 93 17.92 -16.48 -5.19
N PRO A 94 18.65 -17.41 -5.85
CA PRO A 94 20.09 -17.28 -6.01
C PRO A 94 20.39 -16.05 -6.87
N GLY A 95 21.36 -15.24 -6.45
CA GLY A 95 21.72 -14.03 -7.19
C GLY A 95 23.14 -14.08 -7.76
N THR A 96 23.76 -12.90 -7.81
CA THR A 96 25.12 -12.70 -8.36
C THR A 96 26.09 -12.42 -7.21
N ASP A 97 27.39 -12.26 -7.49
CA ASP A 97 28.40 -11.95 -6.47
C ASP A 97 28.04 -10.73 -5.59
N ALA A 98 27.32 -9.75 -6.14
CA ALA A 98 26.88 -8.57 -5.39
C ALA A 98 25.72 -8.87 -4.42
N TRP A 99 24.86 -9.82 -4.76
CA TRP A 99 23.69 -10.25 -3.97
C TRP A 99 23.61 -11.78 -4.04
N PRO A 100 24.36 -12.52 -3.21
CA PRO A 100 24.46 -13.97 -3.35
C PRO A 100 23.09 -14.65 -3.21
N ARG A 101 22.21 -14.07 -2.40
CA ARG A 101 20.79 -14.43 -2.29
C ARG A 101 19.97 -13.16 -2.11
N TRP A 102 18.76 -13.15 -2.67
CA TRP A 102 17.80 -12.09 -2.47
C TRP A 102 16.39 -12.67 -2.32
N GLY A 103 15.48 -11.90 -1.73
CA GLY A 103 14.10 -12.29 -1.51
C GLY A 103 13.21 -11.81 -2.66
N MET A 104 12.43 -12.72 -3.22
CA MET A 104 11.40 -12.41 -4.22
C MET A 104 10.03 -12.67 -3.60
N GLY A 105 9.15 -11.67 -3.66
CA GLY A 105 7.74 -11.81 -3.29
C GLY A 105 6.87 -12.03 -4.52
N SER A 106 5.77 -12.76 -4.37
CA SER A 106 4.69 -12.88 -5.35
C SER A 106 3.34 -12.83 -4.66
N ASP A 107 2.33 -12.21 -5.27
CA ASP A 107 1.04 -11.91 -4.62
C ASP A 107 -0.18 -12.09 -5.54
N GLY A 108 -0.08 -13.01 -6.51
CA GLY A 108 -1.11 -13.27 -7.53
C GLY A 108 -1.14 -12.24 -8.67
N ALA A 109 -0.91 -10.96 -8.36
CA ALA A 109 -0.86 -9.89 -9.35
C ALA A 109 0.53 -9.66 -9.96
N GLY A 110 1.55 -10.40 -9.53
CA GLY A 110 2.91 -10.20 -10.02
C GLY A 110 4.00 -10.67 -9.07
N TRP A 111 5.22 -10.29 -9.41
CA TRP A 111 6.44 -10.60 -8.66
C TRP A 111 7.18 -9.31 -8.35
N PHE A 112 7.83 -9.27 -7.18
CA PHE A 112 8.55 -8.08 -6.76
C PHE A 112 9.82 -8.38 -5.97
N ALA A 113 10.77 -7.46 -6.08
CA ALA A 113 12.02 -7.43 -5.34
C ALA A 113 12.11 -6.11 -4.56
N VAL A 114 12.65 -6.16 -3.34
CA VAL A 114 12.80 -4.97 -2.48
C VAL A 114 14.27 -4.63 -2.29
N LEU A 115 14.60 -3.36 -2.52
CA LEU A 115 15.87 -2.75 -2.19
C LEU A 115 15.70 -1.86 -0.97
N GLU A 116 16.50 -2.06 0.07
CA GLU A 116 16.56 -1.15 1.21
C GLU A 116 17.65 -0.10 0.94
N VAL A 117 17.29 1.18 1.07
CA VAL A 117 18.19 2.32 0.89
C VAL A 117 18.71 2.74 2.26
N ASP A 118 20.02 2.86 2.38
CA ASP A 118 20.67 3.33 3.60
C ASP A 118 20.43 4.84 3.75
N THR A 119 19.73 5.21 4.83
CA THR A 119 19.41 6.60 5.19
C THR A 119 20.24 7.12 6.36
N THR A 120 21.21 6.34 6.88
CA THR A 120 21.96 6.69 8.11
C THR A 120 22.92 7.86 7.92
N ASP A 121 23.50 8.02 6.72
CA ASP A 121 24.46 9.10 6.41
C ASP A 121 23.78 10.39 5.89
N ALA A 122 22.49 10.35 5.57
CA ALA A 122 21.77 11.46 4.95
C ALA A 122 20.47 11.74 5.70
N GLY A 123 20.47 12.74 6.60
CA GLY A 123 19.22 13.36 7.04
C GLY A 123 18.41 13.70 5.80
N VAL A 124 17.27 13.03 5.60
CA VAL A 124 16.77 12.70 4.24
C VAL A 124 16.63 13.92 3.32
N HIS A 125 17.66 14.12 2.50
CA HIS A 125 17.85 15.02 1.36
C HIS A 125 19.09 14.51 0.60
N PRO A 126 19.18 14.49 -0.75
CA PRO A 126 18.30 15.08 -1.76
C PRO A 126 17.14 14.14 -2.20
N PRO A 127 16.15 14.64 -2.98
CA PRO A 127 15.07 13.80 -3.51
C PRO A 127 15.65 12.60 -4.27
N LEU A 128 15.00 11.45 -4.11
CA LEU A 128 15.24 10.29 -4.96
C LEU A 128 15.14 10.72 -6.43
N PRO A 129 15.97 10.13 -7.32
CA PRO A 129 15.95 10.48 -8.73
C PRO A 129 14.71 9.85 -9.41
N LEU A 130 13.51 10.34 -9.07
CA LEU A 130 12.22 9.78 -9.50
C LEU A 130 12.15 9.63 -11.01
N TRP A 131 12.65 10.63 -11.75
CA TRP A 131 12.71 10.58 -13.21
C TRP A 131 13.60 9.44 -13.73
N ALA A 132 14.82 9.30 -13.20
CA ALA A 132 15.72 8.22 -13.62
C ALA A 132 15.22 6.83 -13.18
N LEU A 133 14.41 6.75 -12.13
CA LEU A 133 13.70 5.52 -11.76
C LEU A 133 12.57 5.25 -12.76
N ALA A 134 11.75 6.25 -13.07
CA ALA A 134 10.69 6.17 -14.09
C ALA A 134 11.23 5.72 -15.47
N GLU A 135 12.40 6.22 -15.88
CA GLU A 135 13.10 5.79 -17.10
C GLU A 135 13.41 4.29 -17.07
N ILE A 136 13.88 3.73 -15.94
CA ILE A 136 14.13 2.29 -15.83
C ILE A 136 12.87 1.46 -16.07
N ALA A 137 11.72 1.90 -15.55
CA ALA A 137 10.45 1.21 -15.77
C ALA A 137 9.99 1.30 -17.23
N THR A 138 10.20 2.46 -17.88
CA THR A 138 9.77 2.71 -19.26
C THR A 138 10.67 2.02 -20.30
N GLU A 139 11.97 1.96 -20.04
CA GLU A 139 12.97 1.28 -20.89
C GLU A 139 13.09 -0.23 -20.58
N ALA A 140 12.24 -0.77 -19.72
CA ALA A 140 12.22 -2.19 -19.45
C ALA A 140 11.78 -2.93 -20.72
N GLU A 141 12.59 -3.88 -21.17
CA GLU A 141 12.22 -4.76 -22.29
C GLU A 141 11.00 -5.64 -21.97
N GLN A 142 10.69 -5.80 -20.68
CA GLN A 142 9.55 -6.55 -20.19
C GLN A 142 8.40 -5.60 -19.83
N PRO A 143 7.22 -5.75 -20.45
CA PRO A 143 6.03 -4.99 -20.09
C PRO A 143 5.63 -5.20 -18.63
N GLY A 144 4.97 -4.19 -18.05
CA GLY A 144 4.47 -4.27 -16.67
C GLY A 144 5.51 -4.02 -15.59
N ALA A 145 6.68 -3.48 -15.94
CA ALA A 145 7.66 -3.02 -14.95
C ALA A 145 7.12 -1.82 -14.17
N VAL A 146 7.04 -1.94 -12.85
CA VAL A 146 6.58 -0.91 -11.92
C VAL A 146 7.65 -0.65 -10.88
N ILE A 147 7.92 0.62 -10.60
CA ILE A 147 8.82 1.00 -9.50
C ILE A 147 8.02 1.67 -8.41
N GLN A 148 8.14 1.18 -7.19
CA GLN A 148 7.55 1.81 -6.01
C GLN A 148 8.65 2.32 -5.08
N ILE A 149 8.45 3.51 -4.54
CA ILE A 149 9.28 4.08 -3.49
C ILE A 149 8.42 4.14 -2.23
N VAL A 150 8.91 3.57 -1.13
CA VAL A 150 8.19 3.53 0.14
C VAL A 150 9.04 4.16 1.23
N THR A 151 8.59 5.30 1.75
CA THR A 151 9.15 5.91 2.95
C THR A 151 8.29 5.52 4.13
N HIS A 152 8.87 4.84 5.11
CA HIS A 152 8.22 4.53 6.37
C HIS A 152 8.91 5.29 7.49
N THR A 153 8.16 6.16 8.16
CA THR A 153 8.63 6.91 9.33
C THR A 153 7.81 6.49 10.53
N SER A 154 8.46 6.03 11.59
CA SER A 154 7.83 5.67 12.85
C SER A 154 8.37 6.56 13.96
N ASN A 155 7.49 7.01 14.84
CA ASN A 155 7.83 7.67 16.10
C ASN A 155 7.26 6.82 17.23
N GLN A 156 8.15 6.19 17.98
CA GLN A 156 7.81 5.37 19.14
C GLN A 156 8.44 5.98 20.38
N GLY A 157 7.62 6.52 21.29
CA GLY A 157 8.13 7.11 22.54
C GLY A 157 9.12 8.28 22.34
N GLY A 158 9.11 8.93 21.17
CA GLY A 158 10.02 10.02 20.82
C GLY A 158 11.25 9.61 20.01
N ASP A 159 11.49 8.31 19.82
CA ASP A 159 12.50 7.82 18.89
C ASP A 159 11.93 7.79 17.48
N VAL A 160 12.51 8.58 16.57
CA VAL A 160 12.06 8.71 15.19
C VAL A 160 12.96 7.88 14.30
N THR A 161 12.42 6.79 13.77
CA THR A 161 13.10 5.94 12.80
C THR A 161 12.52 6.18 11.42
N ARG A 162 13.40 6.18 10.41
CA ARG A 162 13.02 6.28 9.02
C ARG A 162 13.67 5.16 8.23
N THR A 163 12.88 4.49 7.41
CA THR A 163 13.34 3.48 6.47
C THR A 163 12.82 3.80 5.08
N LEU A 164 13.67 3.59 4.08
CA LEU A 164 13.36 3.84 2.69
C LEU A 164 13.56 2.56 1.88
N TRP A 165 12.51 2.14 1.18
CA TRP A 165 12.56 1.02 0.25
C TRP A 165 12.30 1.48 -1.18
N VAL A 166 12.99 0.86 -2.12
CA VAL A 166 12.66 0.92 -3.55
C VAL A 166 12.31 -0.49 -3.99
N VAL A 167 11.11 -0.66 -4.52
CA VAL A 167 10.56 -1.92 -4.97
C VAL A 167 10.55 -1.93 -6.49
N VAL A 168 11.00 -3.04 -7.06
CA VAL A 168 10.83 -3.33 -8.48
C VAL A 168 9.81 -4.43 -8.59
N ARG A 169 8.76 -4.21 -9.39
CA ARG A 169 7.66 -5.15 -9.59
C ARG A 169 7.46 -5.43 -11.08
N LEU A 170 7.07 -6.66 -11.39
CA LEU A 170 6.55 -7.06 -12.70
C LEU A 170 5.10 -7.50 -12.53
N ASP A 171 4.21 -6.90 -13.32
CA ASP A 171 2.79 -7.24 -13.38
C ASP A 171 2.58 -8.58 -14.11
N SER A 172 1.81 -9.49 -13.50
CA SER A 172 1.62 -10.83 -14.07
C SER A 172 0.78 -10.84 -15.34
N VAL A 173 -0.20 -9.92 -15.45
CA VAL A 173 -1.08 -9.82 -16.61
C VAL A 173 -0.31 -9.23 -17.79
N ALA A 174 0.41 -8.14 -17.59
CA ALA A 174 1.23 -7.53 -18.63
C ALA A 174 2.33 -8.48 -19.15
N VAL A 175 2.94 -9.27 -18.26
CA VAL A 175 3.89 -10.31 -18.66
C VAL A 175 3.19 -11.41 -19.47
N ALA A 176 2.02 -11.88 -19.05
CA ALA A 176 1.27 -12.91 -19.78
C ALA A 176 0.85 -12.43 -21.18
N ASP A 177 0.33 -11.21 -21.28
CA ASP A 177 -0.10 -10.60 -22.55
C ASP A 177 1.09 -10.51 -23.54
N SER A 178 2.28 -10.15 -23.05
CA SER A 178 3.49 -10.07 -23.89
C SER A 178 3.93 -11.41 -24.49
N VAL A 179 3.67 -12.52 -23.80
CA VAL A 179 3.97 -13.88 -24.28
C VAL A 179 2.92 -14.31 -25.32
N VAL A 180 1.66 -13.95 -25.11
CA VAL A 180 0.56 -14.26 -26.04
C VAL A 180 0.74 -13.55 -27.38
N ASP A 181 1.18 -12.29 -27.36
CA ASP A 181 1.44 -11.49 -28.56
C ASP A 181 2.68 -11.94 -29.35
N GLY A 182 3.35 -13.01 -28.91
CA GLY A 182 4.50 -13.61 -29.60
C GLY A 182 5.77 -12.76 -29.55
N ALA A 183 5.79 -11.72 -28.73
CA ALA A 183 6.90 -10.78 -28.62
C ALA A 183 8.06 -11.32 -27.74
N ALA A 184 7.80 -12.29 -26.85
CA ALA A 184 8.82 -12.81 -25.93
C ALA A 184 8.70 -14.33 -25.68
N GLN A 185 9.85 -15.00 -25.47
CA GLN A 185 9.91 -16.29 -24.77
C GLN A 185 9.44 -16.09 -23.31
N GLN A 186 8.93 -17.14 -22.67
CA GLN A 186 8.50 -17.07 -21.27
C GLN A 186 9.63 -16.48 -20.42
N PRO A 187 9.43 -15.30 -19.82
CA PRO A 187 10.53 -14.57 -19.21
C PRO A 187 11.00 -15.27 -17.94
N ASP A 188 12.32 -15.31 -17.76
CA ASP A 188 12.94 -15.64 -16.48
C ASP A 188 12.72 -14.47 -15.52
N VAL A 189 11.57 -14.50 -14.84
CA VAL A 189 11.13 -13.44 -13.90
C VAL A 189 12.22 -13.09 -12.87
N PRO A 190 12.86 -14.07 -12.19
CA PRO A 190 14.04 -13.81 -11.35
C PRO A 190 15.14 -13.00 -12.05
N ALA A 191 15.54 -13.38 -13.26
CA ALA A 191 16.61 -12.68 -13.98
C ALA A 191 16.21 -11.24 -14.36
N VAL A 192 14.97 -11.03 -14.81
CA VAL A 192 14.44 -9.70 -15.16
C VAL A 192 14.41 -8.80 -13.92
N LEU A 193 13.85 -9.29 -12.81
CA LEU A 193 13.81 -8.54 -11.55
C LEU A 193 15.20 -8.21 -11.04
N ALA A 194 16.16 -9.15 -11.15
CA ALA A 194 17.55 -8.91 -10.77
C ALA A 194 18.20 -7.83 -11.63
N GLU A 195 17.98 -7.83 -12.95
CA GLU A 195 18.53 -6.82 -13.85
C GLU A 195 17.94 -5.44 -13.60
N LEU A 196 16.61 -5.32 -13.47
CA LEU A 196 15.94 -4.06 -13.16
C LEU A 196 16.38 -3.53 -11.80
N SER A 197 16.47 -4.38 -10.78
CA SER A 197 16.99 -4.02 -9.45
C SER A 197 18.43 -3.49 -9.54
N ARG A 198 19.28 -4.12 -10.36
CA ARG A 198 20.67 -3.67 -10.58
C ARG A 198 20.74 -2.32 -11.28
N ARG A 199 19.85 -2.05 -12.24
CA ARG A 199 19.71 -0.71 -12.87
C ARG A 199 19.30 0.33 -11.83
N VAL A 200 18.34 0.01 -10.96
CA VAL A 200 17.91 0.89 -9.84
C VAL A 200 19.07 1.19 -8.89
N THR A 201 19.77 0.16 -8.39
CA THR A 201 20.94 0.36 -7.52
C THR A 201 22.02 1.21 -8.17
N ARG A 202 22.24 1.05 -9.49
CA ARG A 202 23.19 1.89 -10.24
C ARG A 202 22.76 3.36 -10.26
N VAL A 203 21.48 3.64 -10.50
CA VAL A 203 20.92 5.00 -10.47
C VAL A 203 21.03 5.62 -9.08
N LEU A 204 20.69 4.88 -8.03
CA LEU A 204 20.81 5.34 -6.63
C LEU A 204 22.28 5.63 -6.26
N ARG A 205 23.20 4.73 -6.62
CA ARG A 205 24.64 4.90 -6.36
C ARG A 205 25.22 6.15 -7.03
N ARG A 206 24.76 6.50 -8.23
CA ARG A 206 25.15 7.76 -8.90
C ARG A 206 24.77 9.01 -8.09
N ARG A 207 23.73 8.91 -7.25
CA ARG A 207 23.29 9.95 -6.31
C ARG A 207 23.83 9.75 -4.89
N ARG A 208 24.86 8.91 -4.72
CA ARG A 208 25.46 8.56 -3.43
C ARG A 208 24.50 7.87 -2.43
N LEU A 209 23.38 7.35 -2.92
CA LEU A 209 22.47 6.53 -2.14
C LEU A 209 22.90 5.07 -2.26
N ARG A 210 23.25 4.46 -1.13
CA ARG A 210 23.58 3.03 -1.07
C ARG A 210 22.28 2.25 -0.92
N ALA A 211 22.08 1.27 -1.78
CA ALA A 211 20.93 0.38 -1.73
C ALA A 211 21.39 -1.07 -1.79
N ARG A 212 20.77 -1.94 -1.01
CA ARG A 212 21.03 -3.38 -0.99
C ARG A 212 19.75 -4.14 -1.27
N ALA A 213 19.85 -5.22 -2.05
CA ALA A 213 18.74 -6.16 -2.16
C ALA A 213 18.48 -6.80 -0.80
N VAL A 214 17.21 -6.92 -0.45
CA VAL A 214 16.78 -7.55 0.79
C VAL A 214 16.65 -9.06 0.54
N ASP A 215 17.09 -9.88 1.50
CA ASP A 215 16.90 -11.34 1.45
C ASP A 215 15.46 -11.73 1.85
N ARG A 216 15.16 -13.03 1.85
CA ARG A 216 13.82 -13.55 2.20
C ARG A 216 13.36 -13.08 3.58
N ASP A 217 14.24 -13.19 4.58
CA ASP A 217 13.89 -12.85 5.96
C ASP A 217 13.73 -11.35 6.15
N GLY A 218 14.61 -10.55 5.55
CA GLY A 218 14.51 -9.10 5.54
C GLY A 218 13.26 -8.63 4.80
N LEU A 219 12.84 -9.33 3.74
CA LEU A 219 11.63 -8.98 2.97
C LEU A 219 10.39 -9.21 3.82
N LEU A 220 10.28 -10.36 4.48
CA LEU A 220 9.21 -10.64 5.44
C LEU A 220 9.21 -9.62 6.59
N ALA A 221 10.39 -9.28 7.13
CA ALA A 221 10.52 -8.28 8.18
C ALA A 221 10.10 -6.87 7.71
N ALA A 222 10.43 -6.49 6.47
CA ALA A 222 10.03 -5.21 5.88
C ALA A 222 8.51 -5.12 5.68
N LEU A 223 7.88 -6.19 5.19
CA LEU A 223 6.43 -6.27 5.02
C LEU A 223 5.70 -6.22 6.37
N LEU A 224 6.11 -7.05 7.34
CA LEU A 224 5.51 -7.06 8.68
C LEU A 224 5.65 -5.71 9.38
N ARG A 225 6.85 -5.12 9.36
CA ARG A 225 7.12 -3.79 9.93
C ARG A 225 6.27 -2.72 9.26
N SER A 226 6.23 -2.71 7.93
CA SER A 226 5.40 -1.74 7.22
C SER A 226 3.92 -1.91 7.60
N CYS A 227 3.36 -3.11 7.54
CA CYS A 227 1.96 -3.35 7.86
C CYS A 227 1.62 -3.29 9.36
N ALA A 228 2.60 -3.03 10.23
CA ALA A 228 2.49 -3.12 11.69
C ALA A 228 1.84 -4.44 12.15
N LEU A 229 2.28 -5.54 11.56
CA LEU A 229 1.83 -6.90 11.87
C LEU A 229 2.88 -7.63 12.70
N THR A 230 2.40 -8.49 13.60
CA THR A 230 3.24 -9.38 14.40
C THR A 230 2.91 -10.83 14.04
N PRO A 231 3.89 -11.73 13.90
CA PRO A 231 3.66 -13.12 13.44
C PRO A 231 2.61 -13.88 14.26
N ASP A 232 2.62 -13.72 15.58
CA ASP A 232 1.69 -14.38 16.51
C ASP A 232 0.58 -13.44 17.01
N GLY A 233 0.37 -12.32 16.30
CA GLY A 233 -0.61 -11.29 16.69
C GLY A 233 -2.04 -11.65 16.32
N PRO A 234 -3.02 -10.92 16.89
CA PRO A 234 -4.39 -11.01 16.39
C PRO A 234 -4.44 -10.62 14.91
N ALA A 235 -5.26 -11.34 14.14
CA ALA A 235 -5.54 -10.98 12.76
C ALA A 235 -6.07 -9.54 12.68
N GLY A 236 -5.61 -8.82 11.66
CA GLY A 236 -6.12 -7.47 11.43
C GLY A 236 -7.59 -7.49 11.03
N PHE A 237 -8.33 -6.44 11.38
CA PHE A 237 -9.74 -6.34 11.04
C PHE A 237 -10.07 -4.99 10.42
N GLU A 238 -11.00 -5.00 9.47
CA GLU A 238 -11.40 -3.82 8.71
C GLU A 238 -12.69 -3.19 9.25
N ARG A 239 -12.65 -1.87 9.41
CA ARG A 239 -13.82 -1.01 9.53
C ARG A 239 -13.86 -0.07 8.34
N TRP A 240 -15.05 0.49 8.09
CA TRP A 240 -15.26 1.36 6.93
C TRP A 240 -14.19 2.46 6.77
N ARG A 241 -13.77 3.11 7.85
CA ARG A 241 -12.82 4.24 7.79
C ARG A 241 -11.39 3.89 8.18
N TRP A 242 -11.15 2.68 8.66
CA TRP A 242 -9.83 2.29 9.18
C TRP A 242 -9.68 0.78 9.25
N TRP A 243 -8.44 0.32 9.18
CA TRP A 243 -8.05 -1.07 9.45
C TRP A 243 -7.22 -1.12 10.74
N SER A 244 -7.26 -2.21 11.50
CA SER A 244 -6.47 -2.32 12.73
C SER A 244 -5.52 -3.51 12.66
N SER A 245 -4.31 -3.31 13.18
CA SER A 245 -3.35 -4.37 13.49
C SER A 245 -2.73 -4.16 14.87
N GLY A 246 -2.80 -5.19 15.71
CA GLY A 246 -2.31 -5.11 17.08
C GLY A 246 -2.92 -3.91 17.83
N ARG A 247 -2.08 -2.91 18.16
CA ARG A 247 -2.49 -1.69 18.88
C ARG A 247 -2.69 -0.48 17.97
N LEU A 248 -2.42 -0.61 16.68
CA LEU A 248 -2.50 0.50 15.73
C LEU A 248 -3.77 0.40 14.89
N ALA A 249 -4.43 1.55 14.74
CA ALA A 249 -5.43 1.76 13.72
C ALA A 249 -4.78 2.53 12.55
N HIS A 250 -5.14 2.14 11.34
CA HIS A 250 -4.58 2.60 10.08
C HIS A 250 -5.65 3.31 9.27
N ARG A 251 -5.30 4.46 8.69
CA ARG A 251 -6.13 5.17 7.71
C ARG A 251 -5.29 5.58 6.53
N SER A 252 -5.75 5.20 5.35
CA SER A 252 -5.04 5.36 4.08
C SER A 252 -5.76 6.34 3.16
N PHE A 253 -4.96 7.06 2.38
CA PHE A 253 -5.40 8.10 1.47
C PHE A 253 -4.67 7.98 0.14
N TRP A 254 -5.37 8.30 -0.95
CA TRP A 254 -4.73 8.66 -2.22
C TRP A 254 -4.38 10.15 -2.21
N LEU A 255 -3.19 10.51 -2.70
CA LEU A 255 -2.94 11.87 -3.14
C LEU A 255 -3.52 12.04 -4.55
N ARG A 256 -4.73 12.59 -4.63
CA ARG A 256 -5.48 12.73 -5.90
C ARG A 256 -5.13 14.00 -6.65
N SER A 257 -4.99 15.10 -5.92
CA SER A 257 -4.61 16.38 -6.48
C SER A 257 -3.18 16.67 -6.06
N TRP A 258 -2.30 16.76 -7.05
CA TRP A 258 -0.92 17.14 -6.83
C TRP A 258 -0.80 18.66 -6.80
N PRO A 259 0.05 19.22 -5.93
CA PRO A 259 0.35 20.64 -5.96
C PRO A 259 1.24 20.95 -7.18
N THR A 260 1.71 22.19 -7.31
CA THR A 260 2.67 22.54 -8.37
C THR A 260 3.91 21.63 -8.30
N PRO A 261 4.62 21.37 -9.42
CA PRO A 261 5.79 20.49 -9.42
C PRO A 261 6.85 20.86 -8.36
N GLU A 262 7.02 22.16 -8.11
CA GLU A 262 7.92 22.71 -7.08
C GLU A 262 7.49 22.31 -5.65
N ALA A 263 6.19 22.31 -5.38
CA ALA A 263 5.62 21.95 -4.07
C ALA A 263 5.39 20.43 -3.91
N GLY A 264 5.47 19.65 -4.98
CA GLY A 264 5.23 18.20 -4.98
C GLY A 264 6.21 17.42 -4.10
N THR A 265 7.50 17.78 -4.14
CA THR A 265 8.49 17.15 -3.26
C THR A 265 8.33 17.60 -1.81
N THR A 266 7.94 18.86 -1.61
CA THR A 266 7.69 19.46 -0.30
C THR A 266 6.54 18.78 0.45
N ILE A 267 5.39 18.53 -0.19
CA ILE A 267 4.27 17.84 0.48
C ILE A 267 4.66 16.42 0.92
N LEU A 268 5.42 15.69 0.10
CA LEU A 268 5.86 14.33 0.44
C LEU A 268 6.83 14.32 1.62
N ALA A 269 7.73 15.29 1.69
CA ALA A 269 8.64 15.48 2.82
C ALA A 269 7.85 15.79 4.10
N TYR A 270 6.95 16.77 4.07
CA TYR A 270 6.15 17.13 5.24
C TYR A 270 5.24 15.99 5.71
N LEU A 271 4.60 15.27 4.81
CA LEU A 271 3.80 14.10 5.15
C LEU A 271 4.65 13.02 5.82
N SER A 272 5.84 12.74 5.28
CA SER A 272 6.78 11.77 5.86
C SER A 272 7.30 12.21 7.23
N ASP A 273 7.41 13.51 7.49
CA ASP A 273 7.86 14.10 8.76
C ASP A 273 6.74 14.32 9.78
N LEU A 274 5.47 14.04 9.45
CA LEU A 274 4.34 14.21 10.36
C LEU A 274 4.53 13.53 11.74
N PRO A 275 5.10 12.31 11.85
CA PRO A 275 5.39 11.70 13.15
C PRO A 275 6.33 12.55 14.01
N ALA A 276 7.26 13.29 13.41
CA ALA A 276 8.24 14.13 14.10
C ALA A 276 7.69 15.53 14.43
N ALA A 277 6.79 16.07 13.62
CA ALA A 277 6.26 17.44 13.73
C ALA A 277 5.37 17.71 14.96
N GLY A 278 5.04 16.67 15.76
CA GLY A 278 4.11 16.77 16.88
C GLY A 278 4.65 17.33 18.19
N ARG A 279 5.97 17.59 18.33
CA ARG A 279 6.56 18.07 19.58
C ARG A 279 6.38 19.59 19.72
N ARG A 280 5.44 20.02 20.57
CA ARG A 280 5.44 21.41 21.07
C ARG A 280 6.59 21.60 22.06
N PRO A 281 7.31 22.73 22.02
CA PRO A 281 8.24 23.10 23.08
C PRO A 281 7.49 23.14 24.42
N GLY A 282 7.97 22.38 25.42
CA GLY A 282 7.35 22.31 26.76
C GLY A 282 6.18 21.33 26.91
N ALA A 283 5.89 20.47 25.93
CA ALA A 283 4.95 19.38 26.11
C ALA A 283 5.51 18.32 27.08
N GLU A 284 4.60 17.68 27.84
CA GLU A 284 4.90 16.54 28.71
C GLU A 284 5.65 15.44 27.91
N PRO A 285 6.60 14.70 28.53
CA PRO A 285 7.27 13.60 27.86
C PRO A 285 6.26 12.66 27.19
N PRO A 286 6.52 12.23 25.94
CA PRO A 286 5.58 11.40 25.21
C PRO A 286 5.32 10.12 26.00
N ASP A 287 4.06 9.69 26.03
CA ASP A 287 3.71 8.35 26.50
C ASP A 287 4.60 7.33 25.73
N PRO A 288 5.44 6.54 26.43
CA PRO A 288 6.33 5.58 25.78
C PRO A 288 5.57 4.51 25.00
N ALA A 289 4.28 4.31 25.28
CA ALA A 289 3.41 3.42 24.52
C ALA A 289 2.80 4.08 23.27
N ALA A 290 2.85 5.41 23.16
CA ALA A 290 2.30 6.11 21.99
C ALA A 290 3.22 5.89 20.78
N THR A 291 2.63 5.26 19.77
CA THR A 291 3.28 5.01 18.48
C THR A 291 2.52 5.75 17.39
N THR A 292 3.25 6.36 16.48
CA THR A 292 2.69 7.03 15.29
C THR A 292 3.59 6.72 14.10
N GLU A 293 2.99 6.22 13.03
CA GLU A 293 3.69 5.84 11.82
C GLU A 293 3.04 6.53 10.62
N VAL A 294 3.88 6.94 9.68
CA VAL A 294 3.43 7.38 8.37
C VAL A 294 4.21 6.62 7.33
N ASN A 295 3.45 6.04 6.39
CA ASN A 295 3.99 5.43 5.21
C ASN A 295 3.55 6.23 3.98
N VAL A 296 4.52 6.65 3.18
CA VAL A 296 4.29 7.32 1.88
C VAL A 296 4.85 6.41 0.79
N ALA A 297 3.94 5.88 -0.03
CA ALA A 297 4.28 4.99 -1.13
C ALA A 297 4.01 5.69 -2.47
N LEU A 298 5.05 5.94 -3.25
CA LEU A 298 4.99 6.48 -4.60
C LEU A 298 5.14 5.34 -5.59
N THR A 299 4.20 5.16 -6.50
CA THR A 299 4.26 4.17 -7.57
C THR A 299 4.44 4.87 -8.90
N LEU A 300 5.48 4.47 -9.62
CA LEU A 300 5.85 4.89 -10.97
C LEU A 300 5.48 3.76 -11.92
N GLU A 301 4.52 4.02 -12.78
CA GLU A 301 4.02 3.04 -13.75
C GLU A 301 4.16 3.62 -15.16
N PRO A 302 4.82 2.90 -16.09
CA PRO A 302 4.86 3.31 -17.49
C PRO A 302 3.44 3.50 -18.04
N ARG A 303 3.25 4.55 -18.81
CA ARG A 303 1.98 4.81 -19.50
C ARG A 303 2.15 4.45 -20.97
N ASP A 304 1.10 3.92 -21.61
CA ASP A 304 1.10 3.70 -23.05
C ASP A 304 1.46 5.00 -23.80
N GLY A 305 2.57 4.97 -24.54
CA GLY A 305 3.17 6.14 -25.20
C GLY A 305 4.36 6.72 -24.43
N ASP A 306 4.52 8.04 -24.46
CA ASP A 306 5.59 8.74 -23.73
C ASP A 306 5.08 9.20 -22.35
N GLY A 307 5.63 8.64 -21.28
CA GLY A 307 5.46 9.15 -19.92
C GLY A 307 5.28 8.10 -18.84
N VAL A 308 5.11 8.57 -17.60
CA VAL A 308 4.92 7.74 -16.41
C VAL A 308 3.77 8.29 -15.58
N ASP A 309 2.85 7.40 -15.20
CA ASP A 309 1.81 7.69 -14.22
C ASP A 309 2.44 7.63 -12.82
N LEU A 310 2.32 8.73 -12.07
CA LEU A 310 2.72 8.82 -10.68
C LEU A 310 1.50 8.70 -9.77
N ARG A 311 1.47 7.69 -8.92
CA ARG A 311 0.43 7.50 -7.90
C ARG A 311 1.05 7.56 -6.51
N ALA A 312 0.35 8.14 -5.54
CA ALA A 312 0.86 8.22 -4.17
C ALA A 312 -0.19 7.80 -3.14
N LEU A 313 0.14 6.78 -2.36
CA LEU A 313 -0.59 6.37 -1.16
C LEU A 313 0.06 6.95 0.08
N VAL A 314 -0.76 7.50 0.97
CA VAL A 314 -0.36 7.97 2.29
C VAL A 314 -1.14 7.17 3.31
N ARG A 315 -0.44 6.36 4.11
CA ARG A 315 -1.02 5.60 5.22
C ARG A 315 -0.54 6.20 6.53
N LEU A 316 -1.50 6.50 7.39
CA LEU A 316 -1.29 6.97 8.75
C LEU A 316 -1.65 5.82 9.70
N ALA A 317 -0.76 5.48 10.63
CA ALA A 317 -1.04 4.52 11.68
C ALA A 317 -0.75 5.15 13.04
N ALA A 318 -1.66 4.97 14.00
CA ALA A 318 -1.47 5.45 15.36
C ALA A 318 -2.34 4.63 16.31
N THR A 319 -2.17 4.84 17.63
CA THR A 319 -3.18 4.36 18.58
C THR A 319 -4.57 4.93 18.21
N PRO A 320 -5.67 4.19 18.41
CA PRO A 320 -6.99 4.59 17.94
C PRO A 320 -7.43 5.99 18.35
N GLU A 321 -7.03 6.44 19.54
CA GLU A 321 -7.34 7.75 20.12
C GLU A 321 -6.64 8.90 19.38
N ARG A 322 -5.49 8.60 18.75
CA ARG A 322 -4.63 9.58 18.07
C ARG A 322 -4.84 9.62 16.56
N LEU A 323 -5.39 8.55 15.97
CA LEU A 323 -5.54 8.42 14.52
C LEU A 323 -6.37 9.56 13.91
N ALA A 324 -7.46 9.99 14.57
CA ALA A 324 -8.29 11.08 14.09
C ALA A 324 -7.51 12.39 14.00
N THR A 325 -6.83 12.78 15.09
CA THR A 325 -5.98 13.98 15.14
C THR A 325 -4.86 13.94 14.11
N LEU A 326 -4.21 12.78 13.92
CA LEU A 326 -3.17 12.61 12.91
C LEU A 326 -3.73 12.76 11.49
N SER A 327 -4.91 12.22 11.23
CA SER A 327 -5.61 12.35 9.95
C SER A 327 -5.95 13.80 9.65
N ASP A 328 -6.54 14.51 10.61
CA ASP A 328 -6.95 15.91 10.43
C ASP A 328 -5.74 16.80 10.16
N ARG A 329 -4.59 16.52 10.81
CA ARG A 329 -3.33 17.22 10.53
C ARG A 329 -2.80 16.95 9.12
N ALA A 330 -2.86 15.70 8.66
CA ALA A 330 -2.42 15.34 7.32
C ALA A 330 -3.31 15.99 6.24
N GLU A 331 -4.64 15.95 6.43
CA GLU A 331 -5.60 16.60 5.53
C GLU A 331 -5.39 18.12 5.49
N ALA A 332 -5.23 18.78 6.65
CA ALA A 332 -4.97 20.22 6.73
C ALA A 332 -3.62 20.62 6.09
N LEU A 333 -2.56 19.83 6.32
CA LEU A 333 -1.26 20.05 5.70
C LEU A 333 -1.32 19.92 4.18
N ALA A 334 -2.02 18.91 3.67
CA ALA A 334 -2.21 18.72 2.24
C ALA A 334 -2.96 19.91 1.62
N GLU A 335 -4.07 20.33 2.23
CA GLU A 335 -4.86 21.48 1.77
C GLU A 335 -4.04 22.77 1.75
N GLN A 336 -3.25 23.04 2.80
CA GLN A 336 -2.36 24.21 2.87
C GLN A 336 -1.34 24.26 1.75
N LEU A 337 -0.86 23.09 1.29
CA LEU A 337 0.12 22.97 0.21
C LEU A 337 -0.53 22.82 -1.17
N GLY A 338 -1.86 22.95 -1.28
CA GLY A 338 -2.60 22.82 -2.54
C GLY A 338 -2.74 21.39 -3.05
N ALA A 339 -2.58 20.41 -2.17
CA ALA A 339 -2.73 18.99 -2.46
C ALA A 339 -4.05 18.43 -1.91
N GLY A 340 -4.54 17.33 -2.49
CA GLY A 340 -5.81 16.71 -2.11
C GLY A 340 -5.64 15.27 -1.65
N LEU A 341 -5.85 15.01 -0.36
CA LEU A 341 -5.93 13.66 0.20
C LEU A 341 -7.35 13.11 0.07
N PHE A 342 -7.45 11.91 -0.49
CA PHE A 342 -8.70 11.22 -0.73
C PHE A 342 -8.77 9.93 0.11
N PRO A 343 -9.67 9.82 1.10
CA PRO A 343 -9.71 8.68 2.00
C PRO A 343 -10.18 7.40 1.30
N LEU A 344 -9.49 6.28 1.58
CA LEU A 344 -9.78 4.95 1.06
C LEU A 344 -10.79 4.17 1.91
N ASP A 345 -11.90 4.80 2.24
CA ASP A 345 -12.94 4.17 3.06
C ASP A 345 -13.48 2.89 2.37
N GLY A 346 -13.50 1.78 3.10
CA GLY A 346 -13.91 0.44 2.65
C GLY A 346 -12.81 -0.38 1.95
N GLU A 347 -11.60 0.18 1.81
CA GLU A 347 -10.46 -0.43 1.10
C GLU A 347 -9.15 -0.31 1.91
N GLN A 348 -9.27 -0.22 3.23
CA GLN A 348 -8.16 0.10 4.13
C GLN A 348 -7.18 -1.07 4.23
N ALA A 349 -7.64 -2.32 4.27
CA ALA A 349 -6.76 -3.48 4.27
C ALA A 349 -5.91 -3.56 2.99
N LEU A 350 -6.54 -3.38 1.83
CA LEU A 350 -5.85 -3.34 0.54
C LEU A 350 -4.86 -2.17 0.47
N ALA A 351 -5.25 -0.99 0.95
CA ALA A 351 -4.37 0.17 0.99
C ALA A 351 -3.18 0.00 1.95
N VAL A 352 -3.36 -0.73 3.07
CA VAL A 352 -2.26 -1.13 3.95
C VAL A 352 -1.26 -1.98 3.19
N TYR A 353 -1.71 -3.01 2.46
CA TYR A 353 -0.84 -3.85 1.66
C TYR A 353 -0.19 -3.09 0.47
N GLY A 354 -0.96 -2.26 -0.23
CA GLY A 354 -0.47 -1.50 -1.38
C GLY A 354 0.52 -0.38 -1.04
N SER A 355 0.52 0.10 0.22
CA SER A 355 1.54 1.02 0.76
C SER A 355 2.72 0.30 1.44
N ALA A 356 2.67 -1.02 1.58
CA ALA A 356 3.83 -1.82 1.94
C ALA A 356 4.81 -1.92 0.75
N PRO A 357 6.09 -2.31 0.96
CA PRO A 357 7.05 -2.43 -0.13
C PRO A 357 6.75 -3.65 -1.02
N THR A 358 5.71 -3.54 -1.86
CA THR A 358 5.12 -4.62 -2.68
C THR A 358 4.99 -4.25 -4.16
N GLY A 359 5.18 -2.97 -4.49
CA GLY A 359 5.00 -2.42 -5.84
C GLY A 359 3.59 -1.90 -6.13
N GLY A 360 2.72 -1.80 -5.13
CA GLY A 360 1.33 -1.31 -5.26
C GLY A 360 0.25 -2.35 -4.95
N GLY A 361 0.65 -3.56 -4.53
CA GLY A 361 -0.23 -4.65 -4.09
C GLY A 361 -1.02 -5.35 -5.20
N ALA A 362 -1.81 -6.36 -4.83
CA ALA A 362 -2.76 -7.01 -5.71
C ALA A 362 -3.86 -6.01 -6.13
N ARG A 363 -3.93 -5.73 -7.43
CA ARG A 363 -4.87 -4.77 -8.03
C ARG A 363 -6.12 -5.45 -8.55
#